data_AF-A0A1I7XSP2-F1
#
_entry.id   AF-A0A1I7XSP2-F1
#
_cell.length_a   1.000
_cell.length_b   1.000
_cell.length_c   1.000
_cell.angle_alpha   90.00
_cell.angle_beta   90.00
_cell.angle_gamma   90.00
#
_symmetry.space_group_name_H-M   'P 1'
#
loop_
_entity.id
_entity.type
_entity.pdbx_description
1 polymer ?
#
loop_
_entity_poly.entity_id
_entity_poly.type
_entity_poly.pdbx_seq_one_letter_code
_entity_poly.pdbx_strand_id
1 'polypeptide(L)' 'MGRAPTPSLHERSQIKALSTAGYSLKQIADVVKCSRKATEKFLRLQEEYASSVPERLFEVINRSGTAY' A
#
# COMPACT_ATOMS: atom_id res chain seq x y z
N MET A 1 -17.35 10.96 -16.17
CA MET A 1 -16.62 9.77 -15.66
C MET A 1 -16.28 10.03 -14.20
N GLY A 2 -16.97 9.37 -13.27
CA GLY A 2 -16.76 9.59 -11.84
C GLY A 2 -15.35 9.21 -11.43
N ARG A 3 -14.63 10.13 -10.78
CA ARG A 3 -13.31 9.86 -10.21
C ARG A 3 -13.42 8.67 -9.25
N ALA A 4 -12.67 7.61 -9.51
CA ALA A 4 -12.53 6.53 -8.55
C ALA A 4 -11.96 7.12 -7.24
N PRO A 5 -12.54 6.80 -6.08
CA PRO A 5 -12.02 7.26 -4.80
C PRO A 5 -10.56 6.86 -4.68
N THR A 6 -9.70 7.85 -4.50
CA THR A 6 -8.28 7.61 -4.23
C THR A 6 -8.18 7.27 -2.76
N PRO A 7 -7.56 6.14 -2.37
CA PRO A 7 -7.43 5.79 -0.96
C PRO A 7 -6.72 6.92 -0.23
N SER A 8 -7.16 7.22 0.99
CA SER A 8 -6.54 8.19 1.89
C SER A 8 -5.12 7.78 2.26
N LEU A 9 -4.34 8.71 2.81
CA LEU A 9 -2.98 8.44 3.27
C LEU A 9 -2.91 7.27 4.26
N HIS A 10 -3.87 7.19 5.18
CA HIS A 10 -3.95 6.12 6.18
C HIS A 10 -4.27 4.76 5.52
N GLU A 11 -5.27 4.72 4.63
CA GLU A 11 -5.62 3.51 3.88
C GLU A 11 -4.46 3.03 3.00
N ARG A 12 -3.71 3.95 2.37
CA ARG A 12 -2.51 3.62 1.59
C ARG A 12 -1.42 2.96 2.44
N SER A 13 -1.17 3.51 3.63
CA SER A 13 -0.19 2.95 4.56
C SER A 13 -0.58 1.53 4.99
N GLN A 14 -1.86 1.30 5.30
CA GLN A 14 -2.38 -0.03 5.65
C GLN A 14 -2.30 -1.01 4.47
N ILE A 15 -2.69 -0.59 3.26
CA ILE A 15 -2.58 -1.41 2.05
C ILE A 15 -1.14 -1.86 1.83
N LYS A 16 -0.18 -0.95 1.99
CA LYS A 16 1.25 -1.24 1.87
C LYS A 16 1.71 -2.24 2.92
N ALA A 17 1.39 -2.02 4.19
CA ALA A 17 1.78 -2.91 5.28
C ALA A 17 1.24 -4.33 5.11
N LEU A 18 -0.04 -4.46 4.72
CA LEU A 18 -0.67 -5.75 4.48
C LEU A 18 -0.13 -6.45 3.23
N SER A 19 0.20 -5.69 2.17
CA SER A 19 0.86 -6.25 0.99
C SER A 19 2.25 -6.79 1.31
N THR A 20 3.02 -6.08 2.14
CA THR A 20 4.34 -6.55 2.59
C THR A 20 4.24 -7.77 3.49
N ALA A 21 3.16 -7.90 4.28
CA ALA A 21 2.88 -9.09 5.07
C ALA A 21 2.33 -10.28 4.25
N GLY A 22 2.19 -10.13 2.92
CA GLY A 22 1.79 -11.22 2.02
C GLY A 22 0.27 -11.49 1.97
N TYR A 23 -0.56 -10.56 2.44
CA TYR A 23 -2.02 -10.72 2.35
C TYR A 23 -2.51 -10.60 0.91
N SER A 24 -3.57 -11.34 0.59
CA SER A 24 -4.21 -11.26 -0.73
C SER A 24 -4.95 -9.93 -0.90
N LEU A 25 -5.05 -9.43 -2.13
CA LEU A 25 -5.81 -8.21 -2.48
C LEU A 25 -7.24 -8.19 -1.91
N LYS A 26 -7.88 -9.37 -1.84
CA LYS A 26 -9.22 -9.51 -1.28
C LYS A 26 -9.25 -9.22 0.22
N GLN A 27 -8.28 -9.75 0.97
CA GLN A 27 -8.15 -9.52 2.41
C GLN A 27 -7.82 -8.05 2.69
N ILE A 28 -6.91 -7.47 1.91
CA ILE A 28 -6.51 -6.06 2.06
C ILE A 28 -7.71 -5.13 1.85
N ALA A 29 -8.47 -5.33 0.77
CA ALA A 29 -9.65 -4.54 0.48
C ALA A 29 -10.72 -4.66 1.58
N ASP A 30 -10.86 -5.84 2.19
CA ASP A 30 -11.81 -6.05 3.29
C ASP A 30 -11.39 -5.34 4.57
N VAL A 31 -10.11 -5.40 4.92
CA VAL A 31 -9.55 -4.76 6.13
C VAL A 31 -9.60 -3.24 6.02
N VAL A 32 -9.17 -2.71 4.87
CA VAL A 32 -9.11 -1.26 4.61
C VAL A 32 -10.49 -0.70 4.23
N LYS A 33 -11.52 -1.57 4.15
CA LYS A 33 -12.90 -1.24 3.75
C LYS A 33 -12.94 -0.43 2.45
N CYS A 34 -12.06 -0.76 1.51
CA CYS A 34 -11.87 -0.03 0.26
C CYS A 34 -12.11 -0.94 -0.96
N SER A 35 -12.33 -0.34 -2.12
CA SER A 35 -12.56 -1.10 -3.35
C SER A 35 -11.30 -1.84 -3.79
N ARG A 36 -11.45 -3.12 -4.17
CA ARG A 36 -10.36 -3.92 -4.76
C ARG A 36 -9.65 -3.22 -5.92
N LYS A 37 -10.39 -2.48 -6.76
CA LYS A 37 -9.80 -1.70 -7.87
C LYS A 37 -8.89 -0.57 -7.38
N ALA A 38 -9.21 0.04 -6.25
CA ALA A 38 -8.40 1.09 -5.65
C ALA A 38 -7.11 0.52 -5.03
N THR A 39 -7.23 -0.62 -4.33
CA THR A 39 -6.09 -1.37 -3.78
C THR A 39 -5.13 -1.82 -4.88
N GLU A 40 -5.65 -2.45 -5.93
CA GLU A 40 -4.84 -2.95 -7.05
C GLU A 40 -4.13 -1.80 -7.78
N LYS A 41 -4.85 -0.71 -8.09
CA LYS A 41 -4.26 0.47 -8.72
C LYS A 41 -3.14 1.06 -7.87
N PHE A 42 -3.32 1.11 -6.55
CA PHE A 42 -2.29 1.61 -5.63
C PHE A 42 -1.04 0.73 -5.63
N LEU A 43 -1.21 -0.60 -5.57
CA LEU A 43 -0.08 -1.52 -5.56
C LEU A 43 0.70 -1.50 -6.88
N ARG A 44 0.02 -1.44 -8.04
CA ARG A 44 0.69 -1.27 -9.34
C ARG A 44 1.50 0.02 -9.42
N LEU A 45 0.93 1.15 -8.96
CA LEU A 45 1.64 2.42 -8.90
C LEU A 45 2.86 2.36 -7.97
N GLN A 46 2.76 1.59 -6.89
CA GLN A 46 3.86 1.41 -5.96
C GLN A 46 4.97 0.54 -6.53
N GLU A 47 4.63 -0.51 -7.28
CA GLU A 47 5.58 -1.41 -7.96
C GLU A 47 6.36 -0.67 -9.06
N GLU A 48 5.66 0.17 -9.84
CA GLU A 48 6.26 1.08 -10.83
C GLU A 48 7.24 2.06 -10.17
N TYR A 49 6.89 2.59 -8.99
CA TYR A 49 7.78 3.46 -8.22
C TYR A 49 8.94 2.70 -7.56
N ALA A 50 8.71 1.46 -7.09
CA ALA A 50 9.71 0.63 -6.44
C ALA A 50 10.82 0.21 -7.41
N SER A 51 10.51 0.03 -8.70
CA SER A 51 11.51 -0.18 -9.75
C SER A 51 12.50 1.00 -9.92
N SER A 52 12.21 2.16 -9.33
CA SER A 52 13.05 3.37 -9.39
C SER A 52 13.82 3.66 -8.09
N VAL A 53 13.53 2.99 -6.98
CA VAL A 53 14.22 3.23 -5.70
C VAL A 53 14.94 1.97 -5.21
N PRO A 54 16.23 2.07 -4.85
CA PRO A 54 16.97 0.92 -4.34
C PRO A 54 16.33 0.44 -3.03
N GLU A 55 16.14 -0.87 -2.93
CA GLU A 55 15.45 -1.61 -1.85
C GLU A 55 15.81 -1.16 -0.42
N ARG A 56 17.01 -0.60 -0.22
CA ARG A 56 17.50 -0.04 1.04
C ARG A 56 16.69 1.13 1.59
N LEU A 57 16.08 1.98 0.75
CA LEU A 57 15.23 3.07 1.27
C LEU A 57 13.88 2.56 1.80
N PHE A 58 13.44 1.42 1.27
CA PHE A 58 12.17 0.79 1.63
C PHE A 58 12.20 0.19 3.03
N GLU A 59 13.37 -0.31 3.47
CA GLU A 59 13.62 -0.77 4.83
C GLU A 59 13.78 0.40 5.81
N VAL A 60 14.52 1.45 5.44
CA VAL A 60 14.81 2.61 6.30
C VAL A 60 13.55 3.43 6.63
N ILE A 61 12.60 3.57 5.71
CA ILE A 61 11.35 4.32 5.96
C ILE A 61 10.39 3.56 6.89
N ASN A 62 10.46 2.22 6.93
CA ASN A 62 9.54 1.40 7.75
C ASN A 62 10.12 0.98 9.11
N ARG A 63 11.42 1.24 9.37
CA ARG A 63 12.08 0.91 10.65
C ARG A 63 11.93 2.00 11.73
N SER A 64 11.32 3.14 11.42
CA SER A 64 11.10 4.26 12.34
C SER A 64 9.75 4.19 13.11
N GLY A 65 9.10 3.02 13.13
CA GLY A 65 7.81 2.80 13.79
C GLY A 65 7.83 1.85 14.99
N THR A 66 9.00 1.50 15.54
CA THR A 66 9.09 0.72 16.79
C THR A 66 10.17 1.25 17.73
N ALA A 67 9.79 1.34 19.01
CA ALA A 67 10.56 1.72 20.21
C ALA A 67 10.70 3.23 20.50
N TYR A 68 9.67 3.85 21.08
CA TYR A 68 9.41 3.94 22.53
C TYR A 68 8.03 4.55 22.79
#